data_AF-A0A951KJ60-F1
#
_entry.id   AF-A0A951KJ60-F1
#
_cell.length_a   1.000
_cell.length_b   1.000
_cell.length_c   1.000
_cell.angle_alpha   90.00
_cell.angle_beta   90.00
_cell.angle_gamma   90.00
#
_symmetry.space_group_name_H-M   'P 1'
#
loop_
_entity.id
_entity.type
_entity.pdbx_description
1 polymer ?
#
loop_
_entity_poly.entity_id
_entity_poly.type
_entity_poly.pdbx_seq_one_letter_code
_entity_poly.pdbx_strand_id
1 'polypeptide(L)'
;MPFTMLFAERPRSLQAKHKQGYQARLQGQARTSMPANQLLDGEVYARITWFHSEKTQSDIDNIVKPILDALNGVVYADDRQIVKCLSERVDTTRDFALSAPPGPADVYQELIGLLSNEQIKHILYIEIGQLSSRRIVFGPIDEEYL
;
A
#
# COMPACT_ATOMS: atom_id res chain seq x y z
N MET A 1 13.53 1.88 -9.21
CA MET A 1 12.10 1.57 -9.42
C MET A 1 11.45 1.43 -8.05
N PRO A 2 10.20 1.85 -7.85
CA PRO A 2 9.52 1.65 -6.59
C PRO A 2 9.29 0.15 -6.34
N PHE A 3 9.27 -0.24 -5.07
CA PHE A 3 8.72 -1.51 -4.63
C PHE A 3 7.20 -1.43 -4.72
N THR A 4 6.57 -2.45 -5.29
CA THR A 4 5.11 -2.55 -5.40
C THR A 4 4.65 -3.96 -5.05
N MET A 5 3.56 -4.08 -4.30
CA MET A 5 2.96 -5.37 -3.98
C MET A 5 1.44 -5.28 -3.82
N LEU A 6 0.77 -6.40 -4.05
CA LEU A 6 -0.64 -6.61 -3.72
C LEU A 6 -0.76 -7.54 -2.51
N PHE A 7 -1.63 -7.19 -1.56
CA PHE A 7 -1.89 -8.01 -0.38
C PHE A 7 -3.40 -8.24 -0.21
N ALA A 8 -3.86 -9.44 -0.53
CA ALA A 8 -5.28 -9.82 -0.53
C ALA A 8 -5.77 -10.30 0.85
N GLU A 9 -5.49 -9.52 1.90
CA GLU A 9 -6.04 -9.75 3.23
C GLU A 9 -6.65 -8.47 3.80
N ARG A 10 -7.57 -8.65 4.77
CA ARG A 10 -8.13 -7.52 5.52
C ARG A 10 -7.02 -6.81 6.31
N PRO A 11 -6.83 -5.48 6.14
CA PRO A 11 -5.90 -4.73 6.96
C PRO A 11 -6.30 -4.79 8.44
N ARG A 12 -5.31 -4.79 9.31
CA ARG A 12 -5.51 -4.76 10.77
C ARG A 12 -5.21 -3.37 11.30
N SER A 13 -6.04 -2.92 12.24
CA SER A 13 -5.80 -1.65 12.94
C SER A 13 -4.60 -1.75 13.88
N LEU A 14 -4.02 -0.60 14.23
CA LEU A 14 -2.86 -0.51 15.14
C LEU A 14 -3.09 -1.18 16.50
N GLN A 15 -4.33 -1.10 16.98
CA GLN A 15 -4.78 -1.64 18.27
C GLN A 15 -5.34 -3.07 18.15
N ALA A 16 -5.37 -3.66 16.96
CA ALA A 16 -5.92 -4.99 16.77
C ALA A 16 -5.14 -6.05 17.59
N LYS A 17 -5.89 -6.92 18.27
CA LYS A 17 -5.34 -8.17 18.81
C LYS A 17 -4.80 -9.01 17.64
N HIS A 18 -3.65 -9.65 17.85
CA HIS A 18 -2.98 -10.50 16.84
C HIS A 18 -2.43 -9.79 15.59
N LYS A 19 -2.12 -8.48 15.66
CA LYS A 19 -1.46 -7.76 14.54
C LYS A 19 -0.14 -8.40 14.08
N GLN A 20 0.60 -9.05 14.98
CA GLN A 20 1.88 -9.68 14.68
C GLN A 20 1.77 -10.76 13.60
N GLY A 21 0.72 -11.58 13.61
CA GLY A 21 0.52 -12.61 12.59
C GLY A 21 0.23 -12.02 11.21
N TYR A 22 -0.55 -10.93 11.17
CA TYR A 22 -0.77 -10.15 9.95
C TYR A 22 0.53 -9.56 9.42
N GLN A 23 1.31 -8.91 10.29
CA GLN A 23 2.60 -8.32 9.92
C GLN A 23 3.59 -9.37 9.41
N ALA A 24 3.64 -10.56 10.02
CA ALA A 24 4.51 -11.65 9.57
C ALA A 24 4.15 -12.16 8.17
N ARG A 25 2.86 -12.28 7.82
CA ARG A 25 2.44 -12.68 6.47
C ARG A 25 2.74 -11.60 5.43
N LEU A 26 2.47 -10.34 5.78
CA LEU A 26 2.80 -9.19 4.93
C LEU A 26 4.32 -9.12 4.68
N GLN A 27 5.13 -9.30 5.72
CA GLN A 27 6.58 -9.41 5.63
C GLN A 27 7.03 -10.57 4.75
N GLY A 28 6.43 -11.74 4.91
CA GLY A 28 6.74 -12.93 4.12
C GLY A 28 6.55 -12.68 2.63
N GLN A 29 5.43 -12.07 2.25
CA GLN A 29 5.16 -11.74 0.85
C GLN A 29 6.04 -10.60 0.33
N ALA A 30 6.31 -9.58 1.15
CA ALA A 30 7.23 -8.51 0.75
C ALA A 30 8.64 -9.07 0.47
N ARG A 31 9.10 -10.05 1.26
CA ARG A 31 10.39 -10.74 1.05
C ARG A 31 10.44 -11.59 -0.22
N THR A 32 9.31 -12.10 -0.71
CA THR A 32 9.29 -12.82 -2.00
C THR A 32 9.41 -11.88 -3.19
N SER A 33 8.93 -10.64 -3.04
CA SER A 33 8.98 -9.61 -4.08
C SER A 33 10.26 -8.76 -4.04
N MET A 34 10.97 -8.72 -2.90
CA MET A 34 12.25 -8.00 -2.75
C MET A 34 13.45 -8.92 -2.97
N PRO A 35 14.38 -8.58 -3.89
CA PRO A 35 15.68 -9.23 -3.95
C PRO A 35 16.46 -9.04 -2.63
N ALA A 36 17.21 -10.06 -2.23
CA ALA A 36 18.00 -10.02 -1.00
C ALA A 36 18.97 -8.82 -0.99
N ASN A 37 19.03 -8.11 0.15
CA ASN A 37 19.89 -6.94 0.40
C ASN A 37 19.64 -5.68 -0.46
N GLN A 38 18.45 -5.54 -1.05
CA GLN A 38 18.11 -4.39 -1.89
C GLN A 38 17.13 -3.42 -1.20
N LEU A 39 17.33 -3.14 0.08
CA LEU A 39 16.53 -2.13 0.79
C LEU A 39 16.64 -0.78 0.09
N LEU A 40 15.51 -0.07 0.01
CA LEU A 40 15.47 1.30 -0.46
C LEU A 40 16.21 2.18 0.56
N ASP A 41 17.15 2.99 0.06
CA ASP A 41 17.91 3.97 0.81
C ASP A 41 17.29 5.38 0.68
N GLY A 42 17.81 6.31 1.49
CA GLY A 42 17.40 7.71 1.46
C GLY A 42 15.95 7.95 1.91
N GLU A 43 15.40 9.09 1.51
CA GLU A 43 14.00 9.45 1.75
C GLU A 43 13.10 8.70 0.77
N VAL A 44 12.08 8.03 1.31
CA VAL A 44 11.08 7.28 0.56
C VAL A 44 9.68 7.84 0.81
N TYR A 45 8.76 7.54 -0.11
CA TYR A 45 7.34 7.74 0.06
C TYR A 45 6.62 6.40 0.15
N ALA A 46 5.42 6.41 0.75
CA ALA A 46 4.48 5.31 0.72
C ALA A 46 3.17 5.73 0.03
N ARG A 47 2.64 4.86 -0.82
CA ARG A 47 1.27 4.91 -1.34
C ARG A 47 0.58 3.61 -0.98
N ILE A 48 -0.53 3.71 -0.25
CA ILE A 48 -1.31 2.57 0.22
C ILE A 48 -2.76 2.76 -0.21
N THR A 49 -3.24 1.93 -1.11
CA THR A 49 -4.64 1.97 -1.56
C THR A 49 -5.36 0.71 -1.09
N TRP A 50 -6.41 0.88 -0.30
CA TRP A 50 -7.22 -0.21 0.21
C TRP A 50 -8.55 -0.31 -0.57
N PHE A 51 -8.64 -1.32 -1.41
CA PHE A 51 -9.88 -1.71 -2.08
C PHE A 51 -10.67 -2.65 -1.16
N HIS A 52 -11.96 -2.38 -0.98
CA HIS A 52 -12.85 -3.25 -0.22
C HIS A 52 -14.25 -3.33 -0.82
N SER A 53 -14.87 -4.50 -0.74
CA SER A 53 -16.27 -4.71 -1.16
C SER A 53 -17.23 -5.00 0.00
N GLU A 54 -16.73 -5.02 1.23
CA GLU A 54 -17.56 -5.16 2.44
C GLU A 54 -17.54 -3.90 3.31
N LYS A 55 -18.57 -3.74 4.15
CA LYS A 55 -18.63 -2.63 5.10
C LYS A 55 -17.48 -2.74 6.11
N THR A 56 -16.68 -1.69 6.18
CA THR A 56 -15.55 -1.60 7.12
C THR A 56 -15.72 -0.43 8.08
N GLN A 57 -15.30 -0.64 9.32
CA GLN A 57 -15.22 0.38 10.37
C GLN A 57 -13.78 0.81 10.68
N SER A 58 -12.80 0.25 9.96
CA SER A 58 -11.41 0.60 10.20
C SER A 58 -11.08 1.95 9.57
N ASP A 59 -10.50 2.82 10.39
CA ASP A 59 -9.97 4.10 9.95
C ASP A 59 -8.70 3.88 9.13
N ILE A 60 -8.52 4.72 8.10
CA ILE A 60 -7.45 4.54 7.13
C ILE A 60 -6.06 4.79 7.73
N ASP A 61 -5.95 5.82 8.56
CA ASP A 61 -4.75 6.14 9.34
C ASP A 61 -4.37 4.99 10.28
N ASN A 62 -5.35 4.32 10.86
CA ASN A 62 -5.18 3.25 11.83
C ASN A 62 -4.65 1.94 11.20
N ILE A 63 -4.82 1.75 9.88
CA ILE A 63 -4.29 0.57 9.17
C ILE A 63 -2.91 0.80 8.55
N VAL A 64 -2.52 2.05 8.30
CA VAL A 64 -1.24 2.40 7.66
C VAL A 64 -0.06 1.99 8.53
N LYS A 65 -0.10 2.30 9.83
CA LYS A 65 1.06 2.06 10.71
C LYS A 65 1.45 0.57 10.79
N PRO A 66 0.54 -0.40 10.99
CA PRO A 66 0.89 -1.82 10.95
C PRO A 66 1.51 -2.29 9.62
N ILE A 67 1.09 -1.71 8.49
CA ILE A 67 1.67 -2.01 7.17
C ILE A 67 3.11 -1.50 7.10
N LEU A 68 3.34 -0.24 7.45
CA LEU A 68 4.69 0.35 7.45
C LEU A 68 5.62 -0.36 8.45
N ASP A 69 5.11 -0.68 9.64
CA ASP A 69 5.88 -1.42 10.65
C ASP A 69 6.26 -2.82 10.15
N ALA A 70 5.40 -3.45 9.34
CA ALA A 70 5.71 -4.74 8.73
C ALA A 70 6.80 -4.59 7.65
N LEU A 71 6.77 -3.53 6.84
CA LEU A 71 7.74 -3.33 5.76
C LEU A 71 9.08 -2.76 6.22
N ASN A 72 9.17 -2.22 7.44
CA ASN A 72 10.41 -1.75 8.04
C ASN A 72 11.39 -2.92 8.25
N GLY A 73 12.64 -2.73 7.82
CA GLY A 73 13.68 -3.76 7.75
C GLY A 73 13.50 -4.77 6.62
N VAL A 74 12.45 -4.65 5.79
CA VAL A 74 12.18 -5.54 4.64
C VAL A 74 12.25 -4.79 3.32
N VAL A 75 11.67 -3.60 3.25
CA VAL A 75 11.65 -2.75 2.04
C VAL A 75 12.57 -1.54 2.19
N TYR A 76 12.66 -0.98 3.39
CA TYR A 76 13.55 0.10 3.79
C TYR A 76 14.16 -0.22 5.16
N ALA A 77 15.21 0.48 5.57
CA ALA A 77 15.98 0.15 6.77
C ALA A 77 15.41 0.78 8.06
N ASP A 78 14.82 1.97 7.98
CA ASP A 78 14.29 2.72 9.13
C ASP A 78 12.95 3.39 8.74
N ASP A 79 11.96 3.40 9.63
CA ASP A 79 10.66 4.02 9.37
C ASP A 79 10.76 5.55 9.23
N ARG A 80 11.83 6.15 9.74
CA ARG A 80 12.19 7.55 9.50
C ARG A 80 12.47 7.89 8.03
N GLN A 81 12.74 6.89 7.19
CA GLN A 81 12.92 7.13 5.76
C GLN A 81 11.60 7.53 5.08
N ILE A 82 10.44 7.16 5.65
CA ILE A 82 9.12 7.50 5.10
C ILE A 82 8.80 8.96 5.42
N VAL A 83 8.99 9.85 4.44
CA VAL A 83 8.76 11.30 4.60
C VAL A 83 7.47 11.78 3.93
N LYS A 84 6.86 10.94 3.08
CA LYS A 84 5.54 11.19 2.49
C LYS A 84 4.72 9.90 2.54
N CYS A 85 3.46 10.00 2.93
CA CYS A 85 2.53 8.87 2.92
C CYS A 85 1.19 9.34 2.36
N LEU A 86 0.72 8.67 1.32
CA LEU A 86 -0.63 8.81 0.80
C LEU A 86 -1.36 7.50 1.06
N SER A 87 -2.51 7.59 1.71
CA SER A 87 -3.37 6.44 1.96
C SER A 87 -4.77 6.72 1.46
N GLU A 88 -5.33 5.80 0.68
CA GLU A 88 -6.66 5.92 0.08
C GLU A 88 -7.49 4.65 0.31
N ARG A 89 -8.81 4.81 0.44
CA ARG A 89 -9.75 3.70 0.60
C ARG A 89 -10.79 3.77 -0.51
N VAL A 90 -10.99 2.66 -1.20
CA VAL A 90 -11.89 2.53 -2.34
C VAL A 90 -12.94 1.48 -2.02
N ASP A 91 -14.20 1.91 -1.96
CA ASP A 91 -15.36 1.03 -1.88
C ASP A 91 -15.68 0.51 -3.28
N THR A 92 -15.29 -0.73 -3.56
CA THR A 92 -15.44 -1.33 -4.90
C THR A 92 -16.88 -1.74 -5.21
N THR A 93 -17.83 -1.52 -4.29
CA THR A 93 -19.28 -1.63 -4.57
C THR A 93 -19.86 -0.38 -5.22
N ARG A 94 -19.06 0.69 -5.31
CA ARG A 94 -19.40 1.95 -5.98
C ARG A 94 -18.57 2.08 -7.26
N ASP A 95 -19.01 2.96 -8.14
CA ASP A 95 -18.24 3.30 -9.33
C ASP A 95 -16.91 3.96 -8.93
N PHE A 96 -15.82 3.44 -9.50
CA PHE A 96 -14.48 4.02 -9.40
C PHE A 96 -13.74 3.78 -10.71
N ALA A 97 -12.72 4.60 -10.96
CA ALA A 97 -11.86 4.46 -12.12
C ALA A 97 -10.39 4.53 -11.69
N LEU A 98 -9.54 3.80 -12.39
CA LEU A 98 -8.09 3.94 -12.30
C LEU A 98 -7.66 4.85 -13.45
N SER A 99 -7.09 6.01 -13.14
CA SER A 99 -6.66 6.98 -14.17
C SER A 99 -5.43 6.50 -14.95
N ALA A 100 -4.63 5.64 -14.36
CA ALA A 100 -3.46 5.01 -14.98
C ALA A 100 -3.17 3.64 -14.35
N PRO A 101 -2.39 2.76 -15.02
CA PRO A 101 -1.86 1.55 -14.40
C PRO A 101 -0.98 1.90 -13.19
N PRO A 102 -1.27 1.37 -11.99
CA PRO A 102 -0.41 1.53 -10.83
C PRO A 102 0.79 0.59 -10.95
N GLY A 103 2.00 1.17 -10.91
CA GLY A 103 3.23 0.39 -10.89
C GLY A 103 3.51 -0.42 -12.18
N PRO A 104 4.26 -1.54 -12.07
CA PRO A 104 4.57 -2.44 -13.17
C PRO A 104 3.34 -3.12 -13.79
N ALA A 105 3.43 -3.51 -15.07
CA ALA A 105 2.31 -4.05 -15.84
C ALA A 105 1.75 -5.38 -15.28
N ASP A 106 2.62 -6.25 -14.76
CA ASP A 106 2.25 -7.50 -14.11
C ASP A 106 1.44 -7.27 -12.84
N VAL A 107 1.86 -6.33 -12.00
CA VAL A 107 1.12 -5.91 -10.80
C VAL A 107 -0.26 -5.34 -11.17
N TYR A 108 -0.33 -4.54 -12.23
CA TYR A 108 -1.63 -4.02 -12.70
C TYR A 108 -2.57 -5.15 -13.14
N GLN A 109 -2.09 -6.11 -13.94
CA GLN A 109 -2.92 -7.24 -14.37
C GLN A 109 -3.38 -8.10 -13.20
N GLU A 110 -2.50 -8.34 -12.22
CA GLU A 110 -2.86 -9.05 -10.99
C GLU A 110 -3.94 -8.28 -10.21
N LEU A 111 -3.80 -6.96 -10.07
CA LEU A 111 -4.80 -6.12 -9.39
C LEU A 111 -6.18 -6.23 -10.07
N ILE A 112 -6.23 -6.13 -11.39
CA ILE A 112 -7.48 -6.28 -12.14
C ILE A 112 -8.08 -7.68 -11.93
N GLY A 113 -7.25 -8.72 -11.93
CA GLY A 113 -7.67 -10.09 -11.62
C GLY A 113 -8.28 -10.24 -10.22
N LEU A 114 -7.64 -9.65 -9.20
CA LEU A 114 -8.14 -9.66 -7.82
C LEU A 114 -9.45 -8.86 -7.69
N LEU A 115 -9.54 -7.68 -8.31
CA LEU A 115 -10.73 -6.83 -8.28
C LEU A 115 -11.93 -7.47 -9.00
N SER A 116 -11.68 -8.29 -10.02
CA SER A 116 -12.71 -9.04 -10.74
C SER A 116 -13.19 -10.27 -9.97
N ASN A 117 -12.50 -10.68 -8.91
CA ASN A 117 -12.86 -11.83 -8.11
C ASN A 117 -13.75 -11.43 -6.91
N GLU A 118 -15.05 -11.68 -7.03
CA GLU A 118 -16.03 -11.33 -5.99
C GLU A 118 -15.79 -12.01 -4.64
N GLN A 119 -15.03 -13.10 -4.57
CA GLN A 119 -14.69 -13.75 -3.30
C GLN A 119 -13.64 -12.96 -2.50
N ILE A 120 -12.86 -12.12 -3.17
CA ILE A 120 -11.82 -11.31 -2.54
C ILE A 120 -12.43 -9.99 -2.09
N LYS A 121 -12.53 -9.82 -0.76
CA LYS A 121 -13.20 -8.67 -0.15
C LYS A 121 -12.28 -7.51 0.20
N HIS A 122 -10.98 -7.76 0.27
CA HIS A 122 -9.98 -6.77 0.62
C HIS A 122 -8.72 -6.96 -0.20
N ILE A 123 -8.24 -5.87 -0.79
CA ILE A 123 -6.99 -5.83 -1.53
C ILE A 123 -6.26 -4.56 -1.10
N LEU A 124 -5.01 -4.71 -0.69
CA LEU A 124 -4.10 -3.60 -0.48
C LEU A 124 -3.14 -3.53 -1.66
N TYR A 125 -3.14 -2.40 -2.34
CA TYR A 125 -2.01 -1.99 -3.17
C TYR A 125 -1.04 -1.20 -2.30
N ILE A 126 0.23 -1.60 -2.30
CA ILE A 126 1.28 -0.95 -1.53
C ILE A 126 2.42 -0.63 -2.49
N GLU A 127 2.80 0.63 -2.53
CA GLU A 127 3.95 1.13 -3.28
C GLU A 127 4.86 1.93 -2.34
N ILE A 128 6.14 1.57 -2.33
CA ILE A 128 7.19 2.32 -1.64
C ILE A 128 8.24 2.72 -2.67
N GLY A 129 8.48 4.01 -2.83
CA GLY A 129 9.47 4.51 -3.80
C GLY A 129 10.41 5.54 -3.20
N GLN A 130 11.60 5.66 -3.77
CA GLN A 130 12.50 6.77 -3.45
C GLN A 130 11.88 8.10 -3.87
N LEU A 131 12.04 9.11 -3.02
CA LEU A 131 11.52 10.44 -3.28
C LEU A 131 12.35 11.13 -4.37
N SER A 132 11.72 11.51 -5.48
CA SER A 132 12.37 12.28 -6.56
C SER A 132 12.32 13.79 -6.34
N SER A 133 11.45 14.28 -5.45
CA SER A 133 11.28 15.71 -5.17
C SER A 133 10.74 16.00 -3.77
N ARG A 134 11.33 17.01 -3.12
CA ARG A 134 10.88 17.58 -1.85
C ARG A 134 9.79 18.64 -2.00
N ARG A 135 9.20 18.80 -3.20
CA ARG A 135 8.10 19.74 -3.41
C ARG A 135 6.92 19.40 -2.50
N ILE A 136 6.36 20.42 -1.85
CA ILE A 136 5.08 20.37 -1.14
C ILE A 136 4.04 20.95 -2.10
N VAL A 137 2.97 20.20 -2.35
CA VAL A 137 1.88 20.61 -3.23
C VAL A 137 0.67 20.92 -2.33
N PHE A 138 0.06 22.08 -2.53
CA PHE A 138 -1.17 22.50 -1.86
C PHE A 138 -2.31 22.53 -2.87
N GLY A 139 -3.51 22.13 -2.44
CA GLY A 139 -4.73 22.08 -3.25
C GLY A 139 -5.54 20.79 -2.98
N PRO A 140 -6.77 20.66 -3.54
CA PRO A 140 -7.47 19.38 -3.67
C PRO A 140 -6.55 18.20 -4.01
N ILE A 141 -6.65 17.12 -3.25
CA ILE A 141 -5.77 15.93 -3.40
C ILE A 141 -6.22 14.98 -4.51
N ASP A 142 -7.44 15.19 -4.99
CA ASP A 142 -8.17 14.41 -5.99
C ASP A 142 -8.22 15.08 -7.36
N GLU A 143 -7.57 16.25 -7.50
CA GLU A 143 -7.40 16.93 -8.78
C GLU A 143 -5.98 16.75 -9.31
N GLU A 144 -5.84 16.39 -10.59
CA GLU A 144 -4.55 16.40 -11.28
C GLU A 144 -4.13 17.85 -11.55
N TYR A 145 -3.13 18.34 -10.79
CA TYR A 145 -2.44 19.58 -11.16
C TYR A 145 -1.48 19.30 -12.31
N LEU A 146 -1.92 19.65 -13.52
CA LEU A 146 -1.10 19.67 -14.74
C LEU A 146 0.11 20.58 -14.60
#